data_AF-V6F286-F1
#
_entry.id   AF-V6F286-F1
#
_cell.length_a   1.000
_cell.length_b   1.000
_cell.length_c   1.000
_cell.angle_alpha   90.00
_cell.angle_beta   90.00
_cell.angle_gamma   90.00
#
_symmetry.space_group_name_H-M   'P 1'
#
loop_
_entity.id
_entity.type
_entity.pdbx_description
1 polymer ?
#
loop_
_entity_poly.entity_id
_entity_poly.type
_entity_poly.pdbx_seq_one_letter_code
_entity_poly.pdbx_strand_id
1 'polypeptide(L)' 'MNEAQITLAFMTVAILFTAGLLKRNKALGTKAFLLVIVSTLIVASFLFLTL' A
#
# COMPACT_ATOMS: atom_id res chain seq x y z
N MET A 1 20.10 0.05 0.01
CA MET A 1 18.77 -0.45 0.45
C MET A 1 18.92 -1.91 0.78
N ASN A 2 18.47 -2.32 1.96
CA ASN A 2 18.47 -3.71 2.38
C ASN A 2 17.46 -4.51 1.53
N GLU A 3 17.65 -5.82 1.33
CA GLU A 3 16.71 -6.66 0.53
C GLU A 3 15.27 -6.56 1.06
N ALA A 4 15.13 -6.39 2.38
CA ALA A 4 13.86 -6.16 3.06
C ALA A 4 13.17 -4.86 2.59
N GLN A 5 13.92 -3.76 2.39
CA GLN A 5 13.36 -2.48 1.92
C GLN A 5 12.88 -2.57 0.47
N ILE A 6 13.60 -3.32 -0.38
CA ILE A 6 13.19 -3.56 -1.77
C ILE A 6 11.89 -4.37 -1.79
N THR A 7 11.83 -5.45 -1.00
CA THR A 7 10.64 -6.29 -0.85
C THR A 7 9.43 -5.47 -0.37
N LEU A 8 9.65 -4.61 0.63
CA LEU A 8 8.63 -3.72 1.17
C LEU A 8 8.07 -2.76 0.11
N ALA A 9 8.94 -2.19 -0.73
CA ALA A 9 8.53 -1.31 -1.80
C ALA A 9 7.64 -2.04 -2.83
N PHE A 10 8.02 -3.26 -3.23
CA PHE A 10 7.20 -4.08 -4.14
C PHE A 10 5.84 -4.44 -3.53
N MET A 11 5.80 -4.85 -2.25
CA MET A 11 4.54 -5.15 -1.57
C MET A 11 3.62 -3.93 -1.49
N THR A 12 4.19 -2.76 -1.16
CA THR A 12 3.43 -1.50 -1.07
C THR A 12 2.80 -1.15 -2.42
N VAL A 13 3.55 -1.25 -3.51
CA VAL A 13 3.05 -1.00 -4.87
C VAL A 13 1.95 -1.99 -5.24
N ALA A 14 2.11 -3.29 -4.93
CA ALA A 14 1.12 -4.31 -5.22
C ALA A 14 -0.21 -4.06 -4.48
N ILE A 15 -0.15 -3.64 -3.21
CA ILE A 15 -1.34 -3.30 -2.40
C ILE A 15 -2.06 -2.09 -3.00
N LEU A 16 -1.34 -1.02 -3.33
CA LEU A 16 -1.92 0.18 -3.93
C LEU A 16 -2.54 -0.12 -5.31
N PHE A 17 -1.88 -0.94 -6.12
CA PHE A 17 -2.39 -1.36 -7.42
C PHE A 17 -3.68 -2.19 -7.27
N THR A 18 -3.70 -3.15 -6.35
CA THR A 18 -4.88 -3.96 -6.05
C THR A 18 -6.05 -3.10 -5.56
N ALA A 19 -5.80 -2.17 -4.64
CA ALA A 19 -6.80 -1.23 -4.16
C ALA A 19 -7.35 -0.35 -5.30
N GLY A 20 -6.48 0.07 -6.23
CA GLY A 20 -6.86 0.80 -7.43
C GLY A 20 -7.77 0.00 -8.36
N LEU A 21 -7.43 -1.28 -8.60
CA LEU A 21 -8.28 -2.19 -9.38
C LEU A 21 -9.64 -2.42 -8.71
N LEU A 22 -9.68 -2.62 -7.39
CA LEU A 22 -10.91 -2.80 -6.64
C LEU A 22 -11.81 -1.55 -6.69
N LYS A 23 -11.21 -0.36 -6.64
CA LYS A 23 -11.94 0.91 -6.83
C LYS A 23 -12.52 1.00 -8.24
N ARG A 24 -11.73 0.66 -9.27
CA ARG A 24 -12.20 0.66 -10.68
C ARG A 24 -13.36 -0.32 -10.88
N ASN A 25 -13.32 -1.47 -10.22
CA ASN A 25 -14.39 -2.46 -10.24
C ASN A 25 -15.58 -2.12 -9.33
N LYS A 26 -15.61 -0.93 -8.70
CA LYS A 26 -16.62 -0.49 -7.72
C LYS A 26 -16.79 -1.44 -6.52
N ALA A 27 -15.88 -2.39 -6.34
CA ALA A 27 -15.84 -3.30 -5.19
C ALA A 27 -15.33 -2.58 -3.93
N LEU A 28 -14.66 -1.44 -4.09
CA LEU A 28 -14.15 -0.63 -3.00
C LEU A 28 -14.67 0.81 -3.11
N GLY A 29 -15.41 1.26 -2.09
CA GLY A 29 -15.90 2.63 -2.00
C GLY A 29 -14.76 3.64 -1.76
N THR A 30 -14.98 4.91 -2.14
CA THR A 30 -13.95 5.97 -2.06
C THR A 30 -13.35 6.15 -0.66
N LYS A 31 -14.16 6.02 0.39
CA LYS A 31 -13.70 6.11 1.78
C LYS A 31 -12.78 4.95 2.16
N ALA A 32 -13.17 3.72 1.78
CA ALA A 32 -12.36 2.53 2.02
C ALA A 32 -11.05 2.58 1.21
N PHE A 33 -11.09 3.07 -0.03
CA PHE A 33 -9.90 3.28 -0.84
C PHE A 33 -8.92 4.27 -0.22
N LEU A 34 -9.41 5.42 0.27
CA LEU A 34 -8.58 6.40 0.97
C LEU A 34 -7.97 5.80 2.25
N LEU A 35 -8.75 5.06 3.03
CA LEU A 35 -8.27 4.38 4.22
C LEU A 35 -7.14 3.40 3.90
N VAL A 36 -7.27 2.61 2.82
CA VAL A 36 -6.24 1.65 2.38
C VAL A 36 -4.97 2.38 1.97
N ILE A 37 -5.05 3.48 1.20
CA ILE A 37 -3.86 4.26 0.81
C ILE A 37 -3.13 4.78 2.05
N VAL A 38 -3.86 5.45 2.94
CA VAL A 38 -3.26 6.10 4.11
C VAL A 38 -2.64 5.06 5.04
N SER A 39 -3.35 3.98 5.36
CA SER A 39 -2.84 2.91 6.22
C SER A 39 -1.62 2.21 5.62
N THR A 40 -1.64 1.92 4.32
CA THR A 40 -0.50 1.27 3.62
C THR A 40 0.73 2.18 3.66
N LEU A 41 0.57 3.48 3.41
CA LEU A 41 1.69 4.43 3.46
C LEU A 41 2.27 4.59 4.87
N ILE A 42 1.43 4.63 5.91
CA ILE A 42 1.89 4.72 7.30
C ILE A 42 2.73 3.49 7.67
N VAL A 43 2.21 2.29 7.39
CA VAL A 43 2.90 1.03 7.72
C VAL A 43 4.19 0.89 6.89
N ALA A 44 4.15 1.20 5.60
CA ALA A 44 5.34 1.16 4.75
C ALA A 44 6.41 2.16 5.23
N SER A 45 6.02 3.38 5.59
CA SER A 45 6.96 4.38 6.10
C SER A 45 7.59 3.96 7.43
N PHE A 46 6.81 3.41 8.35
CA PHE A 46 7.31 2.88 9.62
C PHE A 46 8.33 1.76 9.38
N LEU A 47 7.96 0.76 8.58
CA LEU A 47 8.83 -0.38 8.30
C LEU A 47 10.11 0.00 7.55
N PHE A 48 10.02 0.97 6.63
CA PHE A 48 11.18 1.48 5.90
C PHE A 48 12.17 2.22 6.80
N LEU A 49 11.70 2.93 7.82
CA LEU A 49 12.57 3.61 8.79
C LEU A 49 13.19 2.66 9.81
N THR A 50 12.54 1.54 10.11
CA THR A 50 13.00 0.56 11.11
C THR A 50 13.95 -0.52 10.55
N LEU A 51 13.91 -0.79 9.25
CA LEU A 51 14.71 -1.82 8.54
C LEU A 51 15.94 -1.21 7.87
#